data_AF-A0A2D0J118-F1
#
_entry.id   AF-A0A2D0J118-F1
#
_cell.length_a   1.000
_cell.length_b   1.000
_cell.length_c   1.000
_cell.angle_alpha   90.00
_cell.angle_beta   90.00
_cell.angle_gamma   90.00
#
_symmetry.space_group_name_H-M   'P 1'
#
loop_
_entity.id
_entity.type
_entity.pdbx_description
1 polymer ?
#
loop_
_entity_poly.entity_id
_entity_poly.type
_entity_poly.pdbx_seq_one_letter_code
_entity_poly.pdbx_strand_id
1 'polypeptide(L)'
;MVQESQTNNSNIACETYGFNVKIILKLTDFDQKQAEKTFLILDQAHTTLDTSIHKVMLLLNNPIVFKQKILFLGDDDLTSLALMMAFKKPGHYCKNNIYVKDIDKELLEFIREVSKENNFIINTEFVDLKHSNKYAKSFDVILTDPPYTFDGLKLFLS
;
A
#
# COMPACT_ATOMS: atom_id res chain seq x y z
N MET A 1 -28.74 1.51 15.83
CA MET A 1 -27.79 2.37 16.56
C MET A 1 -26.40 1.73 16.53
N VAL A 2 -25.74 1.75 15.37
CA VAL A 2 -24.33 1.36 15.23
C VAL A 2 -23.78 2.20 14.08
N GLN A 3 -23.44 3.47 14.32
CA GLN A 3 -22.80 4.31 13.30
C GLN A 3 -21.83 5.38 13.83
N GLU A 4 -21.59 5.46 15.15
CA GLU A 4 -20.74 6.52 15.74
C GLU A 4 -19.32 6.07 16.16
N SER A 5 -18.96 4.79 16.00
CA SER A 5 -17.68 4.26 16.52
C SER A 5 -16.52 4.18 15.52
N GLN A 6 -16.74 4.38 14.22
CA GLN A 6 -15.68 4.26 13.20
C GLN A 6 -14.93 5.57 12.92
N THR A 7 -15.62 6.71 12.93
CA THR A 7 -15.05 8.04 12.65
C THR A 7 -14.12 8.57 13.75
N ASN A 8 -14.31 8.13 15.00
CA ASN A 8 -13.44 8.54 16.11
C ASN A 8 -12.09 7.81 16.10
N ASN A 9 -12.04 6.54 15.68
CA ASN A 9 -10.81 5.76 15.68
C ASN A 9 -9.84 6.16 14.56
N SER A 10 -10.34 6.55 13.40
CA SER A 10 -9.51 7.01 12.28
C SER A 10 -8.81 8.35 12.60
N ASN A 11 -9.50 9.30 13.23
CA ASN A 11 -8.87 10.56 13.67
C ASN A 11 -7.80 10.34 14.75
N ILE A 12 -8.08 9.53 15.76
CA ILE A 12 -7.12 9.19 16.82
C ILE A 12 -5.91 8.48 16.22
N ALA A 13 -6.11 7.59 15.26
CA ALA A 13 -5.02 6.86 14.63
C ALA A 13 -4.18 7.77 13.70
N CYS A 14 -4.79 8.68 12.95
CA CYS A 14 -4.06 9.70 12.19
C CYS A 14 -3.18 10.57 13.08
N GLU A 15 -3.69 11.00 14.24
CA GLU A 15 -2.92 11.72 15.25
C GLU A 15 -1.84 10.84 15.89
N THR A 16 -2.15 9.57 16.17
CA THR A 16 -1.24 8.60 16.83
C THR A 16 -0.08 8.20 15.93
N TYR A 17 -0.32 7.98 14.64
CA TYR A 17 0.68 7.55 13.66
C TYR A 17 1.31 8.70 12.88
N GLY A 18 0.77 9.92 13.00
CA GLY A 18 1.41 11.16 12.59
C GLY A 18 1.61 11.26 11.08
N PHE A 19 0.55 11.00 10.30
CA PHE A 19 0.61 11.14 8.86
C PHE A 19 0.96 12.60 8.48
N ASN A 20 1.98 12.75 7.64
CA ASN A 20 2.41 14.05 7.17
C ASN A 20 1.48 14.56 6.06
N VAL A 21 0.80 15.67 6.32
CA VAL A 21 -0.17 16.30 5.41
C VAL A 21 0.45 16.62 4.04
N LYS A 22 1.73 17.01 3.97
CA LYS A 22 2.40 17.30 2.70
C LYS A 22 2.60 16.04 1.86
N ILE A 23 2.89 14.92 2.50
CA ILE A 23 3.00 13.62 1.81
C ILE A 23 1.61 13.23 1.32
N ILE A 24 0.59 13.29 2.18
CA ILE A 24 -0.81 13.00 1.84
C ILE A 24 -1.24 13.74 0.57
N LEU A 25 -1.05 15.06 0.50
CA LEU A 25 -1.42 15.85 -0.68
C LEU A 25 -0.70 15.36 -1.95
N LYS A 26 0.59 15.04 -1.85
CA LYS A 26 1.37 14.50 -2.98
C LYS A 26 0.84 13.14 -3.43
N LEU A 27 0.42 12.27 -2.50
CA LEU A 27 -0.19 10.98 -2.83
C LEU A 27 -1.53 11.20 -3.54
N THR A 28 -2.40 12.05 -2.99
CA THR A 28 -3.71 12.39 -3.59
C THR A 28 -3.57 12.92 -5.02
N ASP A 29 -2.61 13.81 -5.27
CA ASP A 29 -2.37 14.38 -6.60
C ASP A 29 -1.91 13.34 -7.64
N PHE A 30 -1.16 12.33 -7.20
CA PHE A 30 -0.71 11.23 -8.06
C PHE A 30 -1.84 10.23 -8.31
N ASP A 31 -2.52 9.83 -7.24
CA ASP A 31 -3.67 8.93 -7.24
C ASP A 31 -4.76 9.38 -8.21
N GLN A 32 -5.11 10.67 -8.19
CA GLN A 32 -6.13 11.21 -9.07
C GLN A 32 -5.74 11.07 -10.56
N LYS A 33 -4.45 11.24 -10.89
CA LYS A 33 -3.95 11.08 -12.27
C LYS A 33 -3.91 9.61 -12.68
N GLN A 34 -3.54 8.71 -11.78
CA GLN A 34 -3.49 7.27 -12.04
C GLN A 34 -4.88 6.65 -12.13
N ALA A 35 -5.87 7.14 -11.38
CA ALA A 35 -7.24 6.63 -11.40
C ALA A 35 -7.83 6.62 -12.81
N GLU A 36 -7.62 7.71 -13.55
CA GLU A 36 -8.09 7.88 -14.93
C GLU A 36 -7.45 6.85 -15.89
N LYS A 37 -6.17 6.53 -15.68
CA LYS A 37 -5.40 5.57 -16.49
C LYS A 37 -5.75 4.11 -16.14
N THR A 38 -5.83 3.80 -14.85
CA THR A 38 -5.95 2.43 -14.33
C THR A 38 -7.32 1.82 -14.62
N PHE A 39 -8.40 2.58 -14.44
CA PHE A 39 -9.76 2.12 -14.73
C PHE A 39 -9.93 1.67 -16.19
N LEU A 40 -9.28 2.37 -17.13
CA LEU A 40 -9.40 2.08 -18.56
C LEU A 40 -8.53 0.89 -19.03
N ILE A 41 -7.43 0.59 -18.33
CA ILE A 41 -6.39 -0.34 -18.81
C ILE A 41 -6.32 -1.63 -17.99
N LEU A 42 -6.54 -1.56 -16.68
CA LEU A 42 -6.26 -2.65 -15.74
C LEU A 42 -7.53 -3.25 -15.09
N ASP A 43 -8.70 -2.68 -15.36
CA ASP A 43 -10.00 -3.11 -14.79
C ASP A 43 -10.01 -3.13 -13.25
N GLN A 44 -9.33 -2.15 -12.65
CA GLN A 44 -9.33 -1.91 -11.21
C GLN A 44 -10.12 -0.64 -10.88
N ALA A 45 -10.87 -0.67 -9.78
CA ALA A 45 -11.54 0.49 -9.24
C ALA A 45 -10.58 1.30 -8.37
N HIS A 46 -10.55 2.62 -8.57
CA HIS A 46 -9.74 3.51 -7.76
C HIS A 46 -10.22 3.53 -6.31
N THR A 47 -9.29 3.41 -5.37
CA THR A 47 -9.57 3.54 -3.92
C THR A 47 -9.13 4.92 -3.44
N THR A 48 -9.87 5.50 -2.50
CA THR A 48 -9.49 6.79 -1.90
C THR A 48 -8.33 6.60 -0.92
N LEU A 49 -7.52 7.64 -0.70
CA LEU A 49 -6.48 7.62 0.32
C LEU A 49 -7.02 7.25 1.72
N ASP A 50 -8.25 7.64 2.05
CA ASP A 50 -8.92 7.22 3.28
C ASP A 50 -9.00 5.69 3.38
N THR A 51 -9.27 5.00 2.27
CA THR A 51 -9.30 3.54 2.20
C THR A 51 -7.93 2.95 2.50
N SER A 52 -6.85 3.50 1.92
CA SER A 52 -5.47 3.09 2.19
C SER A 52 -5.12 3.28 3.67
N ILE A 53 -5.52 4.40 4.27
CA ILE A 53 -5.36 4.65 5.71
C ILE A 53 -6.10 3.60 6.53
N HIS A 54 -7.35 3.26 6.19
CA HIS A 54 -8.09 2.21 6.88
C HIS A 54 -7.43 0.83 6.73
N LYS A 55 -6.92 0.47 5.54
CA LYS A 55 -6.13 -0.76 5.32
C LYS A 55 -4.91 -0.79 6.26
N VAL A 56 -4.19 0.32 6.37
CA VAL A 56 -3.06 0.47 7.29
C VAL A 56 -3.50 0.30 8.74
N MET A 57 -4.62 0.88 9.16
CA MET A 57 -5.12 0.70 10.54
C MET A 57 -5.48 -0.75 10.85
N LEU A 58 -6.08 -1.46 9.89
CA LEU A 58 -6.36 -2.88 10.04
C LEU A 58 -5.07 -3.70 10.20
N LEU A 59 -4.01 -3.37 9.45
CA LEU A 59 -2.69 -3.98 9.61
C LEU A 59 -2.09 -3.69 10.99
N LEU A 60 -2.20 -2.45 11.47
CA LEU A 60 -1.63 -1.99 12.74
C LEU A 60 -2.36 -2.54 13.98
N ASN A 61 -3.59 -3.04 13.83
CA ASN A 61 -4.30 -3.75 14.89
C ASN A 61 -3.56 -5.02 15.35
N ASN A 62 -2.66 -5.57 14.53
CA ASN A 62 -1.75 -6.63 14.92
C ASN A 62 -0.31 -6.08 15.06
N PRO A 63 0.18 -5.85 16.30
CA PRO A 63 1.52 -5.30 16.53
C PRO A 63 2.68 -6.15 15.96
N ILE A 64 2.43 -7.40 15.58
CA ILE A 64 3.43 -8.26 14.93
C ILE A 64 3.81 -7.69 13.54
N VAL A 65 2.94 -6.89 12.92
CA VAL A 65 3.17 -6.30 11.59
C VAL A 65 4.48 -5.54 11.46
N PHE A 66 4.95 -4.89 12.54
CA PHE A 66 6.23 -4.16 12.56
C PHE A 66 7.46 -5.04 12.36
N LYS A 67 7.33 -6.36 12.56
CA LYS A 67 8.40 -7.37 12.40
C LYS A 67 8.21 -8.25 11.17
N GLN A 68 7.08 -8.16 10.49
CA GLN A 68 6.75 -8.98 9.33
C GLN A 68 7.38 -8.44 8.07
N LYS A 69 7.70 -9.35 7.15
CA LYS A 69 8.10 -9.05 5.78
C LYS A 69 6.84 -8.98 4.91
N ILE A 70 6.51 -7.79 4.45
CA ILE A 70 5.24 -7.45 3.82
C ILE A 70 5.49 -7.19 2.33
N LEU A 71 4.71 -7.87 1.50
CA LEU A 71 4.65 -7.65 0.06
C LEU A 71 3.34 -6.99 -0.31
N PHE A 72 3.42 -5.86 -1.00
CA PHE A 72 2.33 -5.28 -1.78
C PHE A 72 2.48 -5.76 -3.21
N LEU A 73 1.53 -6.58 -3.66
CA LEU A 73 1.46 -7.13 -5.01
C LEU A 73 0.36 -6.39 -5.76
N GLY A 74 0.73 -5.36 -6.50
CA GLY A 74 -0.16 -4.24 -6.78
C GLY A 74 -0.19 -3.26 -5.60
N ASP A 75 0.12 -1.98 -5.83
CA ASP A 75 0.05 -0.91 -4.81
C ASP A 75 -0.52 0.39 -5.37
N ASP A 76 -1.54 0.28 -6.24
CA ASP A 76 -2.19 1.41 -6.91
C ASP A 76 -2.86 2.42 -5.96
N ASP A 77 -3.12 1.98 -4.72
CA ASP A 77 -3.68 2.80 -3.65
C ASP A 77 -2.62 3.36 -2.69
N LEU A 78 -1.34 3.17 -3.01
CA LEU A 78 -0.19 3.67 -2.26
C LEU A 78 -0.20 3.25 -0.78
N THR A 79 -0.82 2.10 -0.47
CA THR A 79 -0.90 1.58 0.90
C THR A 79 0.49 1.33 1.49
N SER A 80 1.49 0.96 0.67
CA SER A 80 2.87 0.79 1.14
C SER A 80 3.48 2.08 1.72
N LEU A 81 3.21 3.22 1.09
CA LEU A 81 3.66 4.54 1.55
C LEU A 81 2.91 4.95 2.81
N ALA A 82 1.60 4.75 2.84
CA ALA A 82 0.78 5.02 4.02
C ALA A 82 1.26 4.19 5.24
N LEU A 83 1.60 2.91 5.03
CA LEU A 83 2.13 2.06 6.09
C LEU A 83 3.50 2.56 6.59
N MET A 84 4.38 2.96 5.68
CA MET A 84 5.70 3.51 6.06
C MET A 84 5.60 4.83 6.82
N MET A 85 4.63 5.67 6.50
CA MET A 85 4.32 6.87 7.29
C MET A 85 3.97 6.49 8.72
N ALA A 86 3.12 5.47 8.90
CA ALA A 86 2.75 4.99 10.22
C ALA A 86 3.89 4.30 10.98
N PHE A 87 4.81 3.64 10.28
CA PHE A 87 5.99 2.99 10.88
C PHE A 87 7.06 3.99 11.35
N LYS A 88 7.18 5.13 10.68
CA LYS A 88 8.22 6.13 10.97
C LYS A 88 8.09 6.72 12.38
N LYS A 89 6.87 6.97 12.84
CA LYS A 89 6.61 7.61 14.14
C LYS A 89 6.99 6.75 15.37
N PRO A 90 6.62 5.46 15.44
CA PRO A 90 7.01 4.62 16.58
C PRO A 90 8.51 4.27 16.59
N GLY A 91 9.26 4.47 15.50
CA GLY A 91 10.71 4.17 15.47
C GLY A 91 11.07 2.68 15.64
N HIS A 92 10.07 1.79 15.63
CA HIS A 92 10.17 0.37 15.97
C HIS A 92 10.02 -0.56 14.74
N TYR A 93 10.40 -0.12 13.54
CA TYR A 93 10.29 -0.96 12.36
C TYR A 93 11.61 -1.67 12.03
N CYS A 94 11.52 -2.92 11.59
CA CYS A 94 12.65 -3.62 10.99
C CYS A 94 13.01 -2.95 9.67
N LYS A 95 14.28 -2.54 9.52
CA LYS A 95 14.78 -2.04 8.24
C LYS A 95 14.57 -3.13 7.15
N ASN A 96 14.09 -2.71 5.98
CA ASN A 96 13.93 -3.53 4.76
C ASN A 96 12.81 -4.59 4.81
N ASN A 97 11.68 -4.31 5.46
CA ASN A 97 10.58 -5.28 5.55
C ASN A 97 9.41 -5.02 4.59
N ILE A 98 9.38 -3.88 3.89
CA ILE A 98 8.33 -3.53 2.92
C ILE A 98 8.83 -3.73 1.48
N TYR A 99 8.01 -4.39 0.67
CA TYR A 99 8.27 -4.70 -0.73
C TYR A 99 7.06 -4.35 -1.57
N VAL A 100 7.27 -3.75 -2.73
CA VAL A 100 6.23 -3.45 -3.71
C VAL A 100 6.62 -4.07 -5.03
N LYS A 101 5.73 -4.88 -5.59
CA LYS A 101 5.88 -5.51 -6.90
C LYS A 101 4.72 -5.12 -7.78
N ASP A 102 5.04 -4.51 -8.92
CA ASP A 102 4.02 -3.99 -9.82
C ASP A 102 4.47 -4.05 -11.29
N ILE A 103 3.50 -4.04 -12.20
CA ILE A 103 3.72 -3.92 -13.63
C ILE A 103 3.81 -2.45 -14.05
N ASP A 104 3.21 -1.51 -13.31
CA ASP A 104 3.29 -0.09 -13.60
C ASP A 104 4.63 0.51 -13.10
N LYS A 105 5.52 0.79 -14.06
CA LYS A 105 6.83 1.39 -13.77
C LYS A 105 6.74 2.83 -13.28
N GLU A 106 5.70 3.57 -13.66
CA GLU A 106 5.50 4.96 -13.21
C GLU A 106 5.12 4.98 -11.74
N LEU A 107 4.24 4.06 -11.31
CA LEU A 107 3.91 3.85 -9.90
C LEU A 107 5.16 3.47 -9.09
N LEU A 108 5.96 2.51 -9.57
CA LEU A 108 7.18 2.09 -8.88
C LEU A 108 8.22 3.22 -8.75
N GLU A 109 8.34 4.07 -9.77
CA GLU A 109 9.22 5.25 -9.70
C GLU A 109 8.67 6.28 -8.71
N PHE A 110 7.37 6.56 -8.75
CA PHE A 110 6.74 7.48 -7.81
C PHE A 110 6.94 7.04 -6.35
N ILE A 111 6.72 5.76 -6.04
CA ILE A 111 6.96 5.19 -4.71
C ILE A 111 8.43 5.36 -4.31
N ARG A 112 9.37 5.15 -5.25
CA ARG A 112 10.81 5.32 -5.00
C ARG A 112 11.18 6.77 -4.70
N GLU A 113 10.64 7.72 -5.45
CA GLU A 113 10.85 9.16 -5.25
C GLU A 113 10.34 9.61 -3.88
N VAL A 114 9.07 9.30 -3.56
CA VAL A 114 8.47 9.63 -2.26
C VAL A 114 9.25 8.96 -1.13
N SER A 115 9.69 7.71 -1.31
CA SER A 115 10.48 6.99 -0.31
C SER A 115 11.81 7.69 -0.04
N LYS A 116 12.52 8.10 -1.09
CA LYS A 116 13.80 8.80 -0.99
C LYS A 116 13.66 10.15 -0.30
N GLU A 117 12.63 10.93 -0.63
CA GLU A 117 12.35 12.24 -0.01
C GLU A 117 12.06 12.15 1.49
N ASN A 118 11.52 11.01 1.94
CA ASN A 118 11.00 10.84 3.30
C ASN A 118 11.80 9.86 4.16
N ASN A 119 12.92 9.35 3.63
CA ASN A 119 13.76 8.31 4.24
C ASN A 119 12.97 7.04 4.57
N PHE A 120 12.02 6.66 3.71
CA PHE A 120 11.37 5.36 3.78
C PHE A 120 12.21 4.30 3.09
N ILE A 121 12.12 3.08 3.59
CA ILE A 121 12.78 1.93 3.00
C ILE A 121 11.72 1.01 2.41
N ILE A 122 11.46 1.17 1.11
CA ILE A 122 10.55 0.34 0.32
C ILE A 122 11.34 -0.27 -0.83
N ASN A 123 11.30 -1.60 -0.95
CA ASN A 123 11.94 -2.31 -2.05
C ASN A 123 10.96 -2.42 -3.22
N THR A 124 11.15 -1.60 -4.25
CA THR A 124 10.32 -1.64 -5.46
C THR A 124 10.94 -2.55 -6.53
N GLU A 125 10.14 -3.42 -7.14
CA GLU A 125 10.56 -4.34 -8.19
C GLU A 125 9.50 -4.44 -9.29
N PHE A 126 9.92 -4.28 -10.54
CA PHE A 126 9.02 -4.49 -11.68
C PHE A 126 8.74 -5.98 -11.86
N VAL A 127 7.46 -6.34 -11.94
CA VAL A 127 7.01 -7.71 -12.14
C VAL A 127 5.81 -7.71 -13.09
N ASP A 128 5.87 -8.58 -14.10
CA ASP A 128 4.68 -9.02 -14.81
C ASP A 128 4.22 -10.37 -14.25
N LEU A 129 3.04 -10.37 -13.62
CA LEU A 129 2.45 -11.56 -13.00
C LEU A 129 2.03 -12.63 -14.01
N LYS A 130 1.93 -12.30 -15.30
CA LYS A 130 1.70 -13.28 -16.39
C LYS A 130 2.82 -14.32 -16.49
N HIS A 131 3.99 -14.02 -15.94
CA HIS A 131 5.09 -14.95 -15.84
C HIS A 131 5.13 -15.63 -14.47
N SER A 132 5.67 -16.85 -14.41
CA SER A 132 5.74 -17.59 -13.15
C SER A 132 6.55 -16.83 -12.12
N ASN A 133 5.91 -16.42 -11.04
CA ASN A 133 6.54 -15.77 -9.91
C ASN A 133 6.40 -16.66 -8.68
N LYS A 134 7.48 -16.85 -7.91
CA LYS A 134 7.45 -17.68 -6.69
C LYS A 134 7.72 -16.81 -5.47
N TYR A 135 6.65 -16.34 -4.84
CA TYR A 135 6.71 -15.61 -3.57
C TYR A 135 6.49 -16.51 -2.35
N ALA A 136 6.14 -17.78 -2.58
CA ALA A 136 5.92 -18.76 -1.52
C ALA A 136 7.08 -18.76 -0.52
N LYS A 137 6.74 -18.70 0.77
CA LYS A 137 7.67 -18.69 1.92
C LYS A 137 8.64 -17.51 1.98
N SER A 138 8.47 -16.47 1.15
CA SER A 138 9.38 -15.31 1.12
C SER A 138 8.85 -14.10 1.89
N PHE A 139 7.56 -14.08 2.22
CA PHE A 139 6.85 -12.98 2.87
C PHE A 139 5.86 -13.54 3.91
N ASP A 140 5.66 -12.78 4.99
CA ASP A 140 4.71 -13.12 6.07
C ASP A 140 3.30 -12.60 5.77
N VAL A 141 3.21 -11.47 5.05
CA VAL A 141 1.97 -10.82 4.65
C VAL A 141 2.06 -10.44 3.19
N ILE A 142 1.02 -10.76 2.42
CA ILE A 142 0.83 -10.28 1.06
C ILE A 142 -0.47 -9.49 1.03
N LEU A 143 -0.39 -8.23 0.60
CA LEU A 143 -1.53 -7.39 0.27
C LEU A 143 -1.64 -7.31 -1.25
N THR A 144 -2.85 -7.43 -1.75
CA THR A 144 -3.14 -7.27 -3.17
C THR A 144 -4.60 -6.88 -3.36
N ASP A 145 -4.86 -6.11 -4.42
CA ASP A 145 -6.20 -5.77 -4.90
C ASP A 145 -6.28 -6.14 -6.38
N PRO A 146 -6.45 -7.44 -6.68
CA PRO A 146 -6.30 -7.96 -8.04
C PRO A 146 -7.41 -7.46 -8.96
N PRO A 147 -7.22 -7.49 -10.29
CA PRO A 147 -8.29 -7.21 -11.23
C PRO A 147 -9.50 -8.09 -10.97
N TYR A 148 -10.71 -7.51 -11.12
CA TYR A 148 -11.96 -8.18 -10.73
C TYR A 148 -12.44 -9.23 -11.75
N THR A 149 -11.68 -9.45 -12.81
CA THR A 149 -11.89 -10.57 -13.73
C THR A 149 -11.42 -11.89 -13.13
N PHE A 150 -12.03 -13.00 -13.54
CA PHE A 150 -11.66 -14.33 -13.06
C PHE A 150 -10.19 -14.68 -13.38
N ASP A 151 -9.72 -14.33 -14.57
CA ASP A 151 -8.32 -14.57 -14.98
C ASP A 151 -7.35 -13.71 -14.17
N GLY A 152 -7.73 -12.45 -13.86
CA GLY A 152 -6.97 -11.58 -12.98
C GLY A 152 -6.83 -12.14 -11.57
N LEU A 153 -7.95 -12.54 -10.94
CA LEU A 153 -7.94 -13.19 -9.63
C LEU A 153 -7.05 -14.44 -9.61
N LYS A 154 -7.17 -15.29 -10.62
CA LYS A 154 -6.37 -16.52 -10.72
C LYS A 154 -4.88 -16.23 -10.82
N LEU A 155 -4.50 -15.15 -11.50
CA LEU A 155 -3.12 -14.75 -11.67
C LEU A 155 -2.46 -14.29 -10.36
N PHE A 156 -3.20 -13.55 -9.54
CA PHE A 156 -2.69 -13.02 -8.28
C PHE A 156 -2.72 -14.04 -7.13
N LEU A 157 -3.55 -15.07 -7.23
CA LEU A 157 -3.71 -16.11 -6.19
C LEU A 157 -2.99 -17.44 -6.48
N SER A 158 -2.31 -17.57 -7.62
CA SER A 158 -1.57 -18.78 -8.02
C SER A 158 -0.19 -18.88 -7.37
#